data_AF-A0A3S0SUI0-F1
#
_entry.id   AF-A0A3S0SUI0-F1
#
_cell.length_a   1.000
_cell.length_b   1.000
_cell.length_c   1.000
_cell.angle_alpha   90.00
_cell.angle_beta   90.00
_cell.angle_gamma   90.00
#
_symmetry.space_group_name_H-M   'P 1'
#
loop_
_entity.id
_entity.type
_entity.pdbx_description
1 polymer ?
#
loop_
_entity_poly.entity_id
_entity_poly.type
_entity_poly.pdbx_seq_one_letter_code
_entity_poly.pdbx_strand_id
1 'polypeptide(L)'
;MDFVLVDWLRILCGVWFIPHLIGKGLHYEKAGSTFEAAGFKPGRLFVGLTMVAEACAAVGMTFTIYPRVAAVVGASVLLGAGYAVVKINGMNWRWQKMGPEYPIFWALICLLTALV
;
A
#
# COMPACT_ATOMS: atom_id res chain seq x y z
N MET A 1 10.87 20.68 16.71
CA MET A 1 10.29 20.70 15.35
C MET A 1 10.26 19.30 14.74
N ASP A 2 11.21 18.42 15.07
CA ASP A 2 11.32 17.08 14.48
C ASP A 2 10.08 16.19 14.70
N PHE A 3 9.48 16.22 15.90
CA PHE A 3 8.25 15.47 16.19
C PHE A 3 7.07 15.87 15.31
N VAL A 4 6.92 17.16 15.01
CA VAL A 4 5.84 17.66 14.14
C VAL A 4 6.02 17.14 12.71
N LEU A 5 7.25 17.12 12.20
CA LEU A 5 7.53 16.62 10.86
C LEU A 5 7.26 15.11 10.73
N VAL A 6 7.69 14.33 11.73
CA VAL A 6 7.44 12.88 11.79
C VAL A 6 5.95 12.58 11.85
N ASP A 7 5.19 13.34 12.63
CA ASP A 7 3.73 13.20 12.70
C ASP A 7 3.06 13.49 11.36
N TRP A 8 3.47 14.55 10.65
CA TRP A 8 2.95 14.83 9.31
C TRP A 8 3.27 13.73 8.30
N LEU A 9 4.49 13.18 8.33
CA LEU A 9 4.88 12.09 7.43
C LEU A 9 4.02 10.85 7.68
N ARG A 10 3.81 10.50 8.95
CA ARG A 10 2.95 9.40 9.36
C ARG A 10 1.51 9.61 8.90
N ILE A 11 0.94 10.79 9.13
CA ILE A 11 -0.43 11.11 8.71
C ILE A 11 -0.55 10.99 7.18
N LEU A 12 0.41 11.51 6.42
CA LEU A 12 0.44 11.39 4.96
C LEU A 12 0.50 9.93 4.50
N CYS A 13 1.34 9.09 5.12
CA CYS A 13 1.38 7.66 4.83
C CYS A 13 0.02 7.00 5.04
N GLY A 14 -0.69 7.35 6.12
CA GLY A 14 -2.04 6.85 6.38
C GLY A 14 -3.06 7.31 5.34
N VAL A 15 -3.15 8.62 5.09
CA VAL A 15 -4.16 9.20 4.19
C VAL A 15 -3.98 8.69 2.76
N TRP A 16 -2.75 8.41 2.30
CA TRP A 16 -2.50 7.94 0.92
C TRP A 16 -2.99 6.51 0.64
N PHE A 17 -3.41 5.76 1.66
CA PHE A 17 -4.15 4.51 1.45
C PHE A 17 -5.63 4.73 1.11
N ILE A 18 -6.20 5.91 1.35
CA ILE A 18 -7.61 6.20 1.04
C ILE A 18 -7.91 6.10 -0.46
N PRO A 19 -7.13 6.69 -1.39
CA PRO A 19 -7.33 6.50 -2.82
C PRO A 19 -7.24 5.03 -3.25
N HIS A 20 -6.38 4.23 -2.61
CA HIS A 20 -6.24 2.80 -2.88
C HIS A 20 -7.49 2.02 -2.48
N LEU A 21 -8.04 2.32 -1.30
CA LEU A 21 -9.30 1.75 -0.81
C LEU A 21 -10.48 2.09 -1.73
N ILE A 22 -10.61 3.36 -2.11
CA ILE A 22 -11.68 3.81 -3.01
C ILE A 22 -11.53 3.12 -4.37
N GLY A 23 -10.33 3.10 -4.94
CA GLY A 23 -10.06 2.46 -6.23
C GLY A 23 -10.41 0.98 -6.24
N LYS A 24 -10.04 0.23 -5.20
CA LYS A 24 -10.39 -1.20 -5.07
C LYS A 24 -11.86 -1.42 -4.80
N GLY A 25 -12.50 -0.57 -3.99
CA GLY A 25 -13.93 -0.66 -3.71
C GLY A 25 -14.79 -0.44 -4.95
N LEU A 26 -14.47 0.59 -5.74
CA LEU A 26 -15.20 0.91 -6.97
C LEU A 26 -14.93 -0.08 -8.12
N HIS A 27 -13.77 -0.74 -8.12
CA HIS A 27 -13.34 -1.63 -9.19
C HIS A 27 -12.95 -3.02 -8.69
N TYR A 28 -13.75 -3.57 -7.78
CA TYR A 28 -13.44 -4.80 -7.05
C TYR A 28 -13.13 -6.00 -7.95
N GLU A 29 -13.90 -6.21 -9.01
CA GLU A 29 -13.67 -7.33 -9.95
C GLU A 29 -12.38 -7.18 -10.74
N LYS A 30 -12.11 -5.96 -11.23
CA LYS A 30 -10.88 -5.65 -11.96
C LYS A 30 -9.65 -5.75 -11.06
N ALA A 31 -9.76 -5.34 -9.81
CA ALA A 31 -8.71 -5.57 -8.81
C ALA A 31 -8.48 -7.08 -8.63
N GLY A 32 -9.56 -7.86 -8.56
CA GLY A 32 -9.51 -9.32 -8.47
C GLY A 32 -8.70 -9.96 -9.59
N SER A 33 -8.95 -9.56 -10.85
CA SER A 33 -8.17 -10.08 -11.98
C SER A 33 -6.69 -9.68 -11.94
N THR A 34 -6.36 -8.50 -11.40
CA THR A 34 -4.95 -8.12 -11.14
C THR A 34 -4.28 -9.02 -10.10
N PHE A 35 -4.97 -9.36 -9.01
CA PHE A 35 -4.45 -10.29 -8.02
C PHE A 35 -4.22 -11.69 -8.61
N GLU A 36 -5.15 -12.18 -9.43
CA GLU A 36 -5.01 -13.49 -10.08
C GLU A 36 -3.88 -13.51 -11.12
N ALA A 37 -3.69 -12.42 -11.87
CA ALA A 37 -2.55 -12.25 -12.77
C ALA A 37 -1.21 -12.24 -12.01
N ALA A 38 -1.20 -11.68 -10.80
CA ALA A 38 -0.08 -11.78 -9.86
C ALA A 38 0.03 -13.15 -9.17
N GLY A 39 -0.84 -14.12 -9.48
CA GLY A 39 -0.81 -15.49 -8.97
C GLY A 39 -1.57 -15.73 -7.67
N PHE A 40 -2.28 -14.73 -7.15
CA PHE A 40 -3.08 -14.85 -5.93
C PHE A 40 -4.52 -15.27 -6.27
N LYS A 41 -4.86 -16.54 -5.99
CA LYS A 41 -6.17 -17.12 -6.31
C LYS A 41 -6.86 -17.64 -5.02
N PRO A 42 -8.16 -17.38 -4.81
CA PRO A 42 -9.06 -16.58 -5.66
C PRO A 42 -8.81 -15.06 -5.48
N GLY A 43 -8.77 -14.30 -6.58
CA GLY A 43 -8.35 -12.89 -6.53
C GLY A 43 -9.20 -12.01 -5.62
N ARG A 44 -10.52 -12.23 -5.63
CA ARG A 44 -11.48 -11.50 -4.77
C ARG A 44 -11.13 -11.57 -3.29
N LEU A 45 -10.68 -12.74 -2.79
CA LEU A 45 -10.27 -12.88 -1.40
C LEU A 45 -9.09 -11.95 -1.08
N PHE A 46 -8.10 -11.90 -1.96
CA PHE A 46 -6.93 -11.04 -1.78
C PHE A 46 -7.24 -9.54 -1.95
N VAL A 47 -8.22 -9.18 -2.78
CA VAL A 47 -8.74 -7.80 -2.81
C VAL A 47 -9.31 -7.44 -1.43
N GLY A 48 -10.19 -8.28 -0.88
CA GLY A 48 -10.75 -8.06 0.45
C GLY A 48 -9.69 -7.95 1.56
N LEU A 49 -8.74 -8.90 1.59
CA LEU A 49 -7.65 -8.90 2.57
C LEU A 49 -6.78 -7.65 2.46
N THR A 50 -6.42 -7.24 1.24
CA THR A 50 -5.61 -6.03 1.06
C THR A 50 -6.40 -4.77 1.40
N MET A 51 -7.69 -4.69 1.10
CA MET A 51 -8.53 -3.56 1.54
C MET A 51 -8.60 -3.47 3.06
N VAL A 52 -8.74 -4.59 3.78
CA VAL A 52 -8.70 -4.58 5.25
C VAL A 52 -7.34 -4.07 5.75
N ALA A 53 -6.24 -4.58 5.19
CA ALA A 53 -4.90 -4.13 5.55
C ALA A 53 -4.67 -2.63 5.26
N GLU A 54 -5.14 -2.12 4.12
CA GLU A 54 -5.07 -0.71 3.75
C GLU A 54 -5.92 0.17 4.69
N ALA A 55 -7.09 -0.30 5.11
CA ALA A 55 -7.93 0.41 6.09
C ALA A 55 -7.25 0.46 7.47
N CYS A 56 -6.65 -0.65 7.92
CA CYS A 56 -5.86 -0.69 9.15
C CYS A 56 -4.65 0.25 9.08
N ALA A 57 -3.93 0.26 7.95
CA ALA A 57 -2.80 1.17 7.72
C ALA A 57 -3.24 2.64 7.72
N ALA A 58 -4.34 2.96 7.02
CA ALA A 58 -4.89 4.30 6.94
C ALA A 58 -5.31 4.82 8.32
N VAL A 59 -6.19 4.09 9.00
CA VAL A 59 -6.72 4.48 10.32
C VAL A 59 -5.60 4.51 11.36
N GLY A 60 -4.75 3.49 11.38
CA GLY A 60 -3.69 3.36 12.37
C GLY A 60 -2.66 4.48 12.30
N MET A 61 -2.20 4.82 11.09
CA MET A 61 -1.24 5.90 10.91
C MET A 61 -1.88 7.28 11.06
N THR A 62 -3.08 7.53 10.54
CA THR A 62 -3.73 8.84 10.62
C THR A 62 -4.15 9.21 12.05
N PHE A 63 -4.69 8.26 12.82
CA PHE A 63 -5.21 8.53 14.17
C PHE A 63 -4.29 8.10 15.31
N THR A 64 -3.07 7.65 15.01
CA THR A 64 -2.09 7.21 16.03
C THR A 64 -2.51 5.93 16.76
N ILE A 65 -3.23 5.04 16.09
CA ILE A 65 -3.64 3.74 16.64
C ILE A 65 -2.59 2.71 16.21
N TYR A 66 -1.71 2.33 17.13
CA TYR A 66 -0.56 1.44 16.86
C TYR A 66 0.23 1.83 15.59
N PRO A 67 0.72 3.08 15.48
CA PRO A 67 1.18 3.65 14.22
C PRO A 67 2.37 2.90 13.60
N ARG A 68 3.29 2.36 14.41
CA ARG A 68 4.43 1.56 13.92
C ARG A 68 3.97 0.25 13.27
N VAL A 69 3.01 -0.43 13.89
CA VAL A 69 2.42 -1.66 13.33
C VAL A 69 1.64 -1.33 12.06
N ALA A 70 0.82 -0.28 12.08
CA ALA A 70 0.07 0.19 10.92
C ALA A 70 0.98 0.55 9.73
N ALA A 71 2.14 1.14 10.01
CA ALA A 71 3.14 1.47 9.00
C ALA A 71 3.81 0.20 8.40
N VAL A 72 4.11 -0.82 9.20
CA VAL A 72 4.60 -2.12 8.69
C VAL A 72 3.54 -2.81 7.82
N VAL A 73 2.27 -2.75 8.23
CA VAL A 73 1.15 -3.26 7.43
C VAL A 73 1.06 -2.52 6.09
N GLY A 74 1.11 -1.19 6.10
CA GLY A 74 1.11 -0.37 4.89
C GLY A 74 2.28 -0.69 3.96
N ALA A 75 3.49 -0.81 4.51
CA ALA A 75 4.68 -1.21 3.75
C ALA A 75 4.50 -2.58 3.10
N SER A 76 3.94 -3.56 3.81
CA SER A 76 3.72 -4.91 3.29
C SER A 76 2.75 -4.90 2.09
N VAL A 77 1.68 -4.11 2.17
CA VAL A 77 0.73 -3.94 1.05
C VAL A 77 1.42 -3.34 -0.17
N LEU A 78 2.19 -2.27 0.02
CA LEU A 78 2.87 -1.56 -1.06
C LEU A 78 3.98 -2.39 -1.71
N LEU A 79 4.73 -3.17 -0.94
CA LEU A 79 5.68 -4.15 -1.47
C LEU A 79 4.97 -5.24 -2.28
N GLY A 80 3.82 -5.73 -1.79
CA GLY A 80 2.97 -6.66 -2.54
C GLY A 80 2.48 -6.07 -3.86
N ALA A 81 2.10 -4.79 -3.87
CA ALA A 81 1.74 -4.07 -5.09
C ALA A 81 2.94 -3.95 -6.04
N GLY A 82 4.13 -3.61 -5.53
CA GLY A 82 5.37 -3.58 -6.32
C GLY A 82 5.70 -4.95 -6.94
N TYR A 83 5.55 -6.03 -6.19
CA TYR A 83 5.68 -7.40 -6.69
C TYR A 83 4.69 -7.69 -7.83
N ALA A 84 3.41 -7.36 -7.64
CA ALA A 84 2.38 -7.58 -8.66
C ALA A 84 2.70 -6.82 -9.95
N VAL A 85 3.14 -5.57 -9.83
CA VAL A 85 3.54 -4.73 -10.97
C VAL A 85 4.68 -5.36 -11.75
N VAL A 86 5.75 -5.79 -11.07
CA VAL A 86 6.90 -6.45 -11.72
C VAL A 86 6.50 -7.77 -12.37
N LYS A 87 5.67 -8.55 -11.69
CA LYS A 87 5.22 -9.86 -12.19
C LYS A 87 4.35 -9.75 -13.44
N ILE A 88 3.49 -8.73 -13.51
CA ILE A 88 2.54 -8.55 -14.62
C ILE A 88 3.18 -7.78 -15.79
N ASN A 89 3.98 -6.75 -15.50
CA ASN A 89 4.49 -5.82 -16.50
C ASN A 89 6.00 -5.97 -16.82
N GLY A 90 6.69 -6.91 -16.16
CA GLY A 90 8.12 -7.14 -16.28
C GLY A 90 8.97 -6.19 -15.43
N MET A 91 10.30 -6.30 -15.56
CA MET A 91 11.30 -5.58 -14.75
C MET A 91 11.49 -4.10 -15.12
N ASN A 92 10.43 -3.42 -15.57
CA ASN A 92 10.47 -1.98 -15.81
C ASN A 92 10.50 -1.25 -14.47
N TRP A 93 11.49 -0.37 -14.24
CA TRP A 93 11.54 0.41 -12.99
C TRP A 93 10.56 1.57 -12.98
N ARG A 94 10.60 2.41 -14.02
CA ARG A 94 9.88 3.69 -14.10
C ARG A 94 8.38 3.49 -14.10
N TRP A 95 7.67 4.27 -13.28
CA TRP A 95 6.19 4.27 -13.24
C TRP A 95 5.55 4.50 -14.62
N GLN A 96 6.13 5.37 -15.45
CA GLN A 96 5.63 5.66 -16.81
C GLN A 96 5.63 4.45 -17.74
N LYS A 97 6.41 3.42 -17.42
CA LYS A 97 6.47 2.12 -18.11
C LYS A 97 5.80 1.01 -17.29
N MET A 98 4.83 1.36 -16.46
CA MET A 98 4.15 0.43 -15.55
C MET A 98 5.11 -0.26 -14.57
N GLY A 99 6.09 0.49 -14.05
CA GLY A 99 7.08 -0.01 -13.08
C GLY A 99 6.72 0.25 -11.61
N PRO A 100 7.40 -0.44 -10.66
CA PRO A 100 7.04 -0.46 -9.23
C PRO A 100 7.61 0.72 -8.42
N GLU A 101 8.22 1.71 -9.08
CA GLU A 101 8.90 2.86 -8.46
C GLU A 101 8.10 3.52 -7.33
N TYR A 102 6.84 3.90 -7.57
CA TYR A 102 6.01 4.56 -6.54
C TYR A 102 5.61 3.64 -5.38
N PRO A 103 5.10 2.40 -5.62
CA PRO A 103 4.85 1.45 -4.54
C PRO A 103 6.08 1.20 -3.66
N ILE A 104 7.26 1.02 -4.26
CA ILE A 104 8.49 0.79 -3.52
C ILE A 104 8.89 2.04 -2.71
N PHE A 105 8.85 3.22 -3.33
CA PHE A 105 9.13 4.47 -2.64
C PHE A 105 8.25 4.63 -1.38
N TRP A 106 6.93 4.54 -1.53
CA TRP A 106 6.01 4.70 -0.39
C TRP A 106 6.12 3.56 0.64
N ALA A 107 6.48 2.35 0.22
CA ALA A 107 6.76 1.27 1.15
C ALA A 107 7.97 1.60 2.04
N LEU A 108 9.05 2.13 1.46
CA LEU A 108 10.23 2.56 2.21
C LEU A 108 9.89 3.70 3.17
N ILE A 109 9.07 4.68 2.75
CA ILE A 109 8.61 5.75 3.66
C ILE A 109 7.78 5.19 4.82
N CYS A 110 6.92 4.20 4.57
CA CYS A 110 6.19 3.52 5.64
C CYS A 110 7.15 2.79 6.60
N LEU A 111 8.18 2.10 6.09
CA LEU A 111 9.18 1.44 6.94
C LEU A 111 9.97 2.45 7.78
N LEU A 112 10.38 3.57 7.20
CA LEU A 112 11.04 4.65 7.95
C LEU A 112 10.12 5.20 9.04
N THR A 113 8.83 5.41 8.72
CA THR A 113 7.81 5.84 9.69
C THR A 113 7.63 4.83 10.83
N ALA A 114 7.82 3.54 10.57
CA ALA A 114 7.73 2.50 11.61
C ALA A 114 8.92 2.52 12.60
N LEU A 115 10.06 3.09 12.19
CA LEU A 115 11.29 3.14 13.00
C LEU A 115 11.31 4.35 13.95
N VAL A 116 10.60 5.41 13.60
CA VAL A 116 10.54 6.66 14.38
C VAL A 116 9.36 6.69 15.36
#